data_AF-A0A482RDF0-F1
#
_entry.id   AF-A0A482RDF0-F1
#
_cell.length_a   1.000
_cell.length_b   1.000
_cell.length_c   1.000
_cell.angle_alpha   90.00
_cell.angle_beta   90.00
_cell.angle_gamma   90.00
#
_symmetry.space_group_name_H-M   'P 1'
#
loop_
_entity.id
_entity.type
_entity.pdbx_description
1 polymer ?
#
loop_
_entity_poly.entity_id
_entity_poly.type
_entity_poly.pdbx_seq_one_letter_code
_entity_poly.pdbx_strand_id
1 'polypeptide(L)'
;MLKWYRARIDGACKEKSSDGYDLYDVTFIDIGFSDKMTVQRMRPLDASLTTVPAIAKECVLALLRVPALGAEYGDEAANALQDWVHGVKLRIKSHGKDMAGRLQVSLWEEDGSCINAIMIESGVARISSTMAHRVLKRGGDEKDVELLRLCEAARETAKKARARMYCYGDVGDSDDERR
;
A
#
# COMPACT_ATOMS: atom_id res chain seq x y z
N MET A 1 7.85 21.94 20.98
CA MET A 1 8.63 22.58 19.88
C MET A 1 7.87 22.34 18.59
N LEU A 2 7.46 23.41 17.87
CA LEU A 2 6.77 23.29 16.58
C LEU A 2 7.77 22.84 15.50
N LYS A 3 7.42 21.83 14.71
CA LYS A 3 8.23 21.32 13.59
C LYS A 3 7.54 21.70 12.27
N TRP A 4 8.33 22.11 11.28
CA TRP A 4 7.89 22.42 9.92
C TRP A 4 8.37 21.33 8.97
N TYR A 5 7.53 20.96 8.01
CA TYR A 5 7.81 19.94 7.00
C TYR A 5 7.54 20.50 5.61
N ARG A 6 8.19 19.93 4.59
CA ARG A 6 7.84 20.23 3.20
C ARG A 6 6.57 19.48 2.85
N ALA A 7 5.67 20.17 2.17
CA ALA A 7 4.39 19.61 1.78
C ALA A 7 3.93 20.17 0.44
N ARG A 8 3.05 19.45 -0.21
CA ARG A 8 2.35 19.83 -1.44
C ARG A 8 0.88 20.01 -1.11
N ILE A 9 0.27 21.09 -1.60
CA ILE A 9 -1.18 21.27 -1.57
C ILE A 9 -1.76 20.46 -2.73
N ASP A 10 -2.58 19.47 -2.42
CA ASP A 10 -3.21 18.60 -3.41
C ASP A 10 -4.57 19.16 -3.86
N GLY A 11 -5.26 19.93 -3.00
CA GLY A 11 -6.52 20.58 -3.33
C GLY A 11 -7.12 21.38 -2.18
N ALA A 12 -8.18 22.14 -2.49
CA ALA A 12 -9.00 22.79 -1.48
C ALA A 12 -10.14 21.87 -1.04
N CYS A 13 -10.40 21.82 0.26
CA CYS A 13 -11.51 21.08 0.84
C CYS A 13 -12.81 21.87 0.69
N LYS A 14 -13.95 21.16 0.60
CA LYS A 14 -15.28 21.81 0.67
C LYS A 14 -15.64 22.22 2.10
N GLU A 15 -15.12 21.50 3.08
CA GLU A 15 -15.35 21.76 4.50
C GLU A 15 -14.48 22.92 5.01
N LYS A 16 -14.95 23.57 6.08
CA LYS A 16 -14.23 24.63 6.78
C LYS A 16 -13.77 24.11 8.13
N SER A 17 -12.75 24.73 8.71
CA SER A 17 -12.41 24.49 10.12
C SER A 17 -13.54 24.93 11.05
N SER A 18 -13.48 24.52 12.33
CA SER A 18 -14.41 24.99 13.37
C SER A 18 -14.50 26.51 13.46
N ASP A 19 -13.39 27.19 13.17
CA ASP A 19 -13.25 28.65 13.23
C ASP A 19 -13.59 29.33 11.89
N GLY A 20 -14.10 28.58 10.90
CA GLY A 20 -14.54 29.10 9.61
C GLY A 20 -13.44 29.27 8.54
N TYR A 21 -12.22 28.82 8.80
CA TYR A 21 -11.12 28.92 7.83
C TYR A 21 -11.20 27.87 6.72
N ASP A 22 -10.69 28.20 5.54
CA ASP A 22 -10.48 27.24 4.46
C ASP A 22 -9.51 26.13 4.86
N LEU A 23 -9.87 24.90 4.51
CA LEU A 23 -9.03 23.73 4.66
C LEU A 23 -8.51 23.28 3.30
N TYR A 24 -7.30 22.73 3.31
CA TYR A 24 -6.63 22.22 2.13
C TYR A 24 -6.14 20.80 2.43
N ASP A 25 -6.30 19.91 1.45
CA ASP A 25 -5.68 18.59 1.47
C ASP A 25 -4.20 18.78 1.14
N VAL A 26 -3.34 18.28 2.03
CA VAL A 26 -1.90 18.49 1.98
C VAL A 26 -1.18 17.18 2.17
N THR A 27 -0.23 16.88 1.28
CA THR A 27 0.67 15.72 1.41
C THR A 27 2.07 16.16 1.84
N PHE A 28 2.57 15.59 2.93
CA PHE A 28 3.93 15.75 3.41
C PHE A 28 4.89 14.90 2.56
N ILE A 29 5.52 15.55 1.57
CA ILE A 29 6.22 14.89 0.46
C ILE A 29 7.47 14.08 0.87
N ASP A 30 7.93 14.24 2.11
CA ASP A 30 9.10 13.55 2.64
C ASP A 30 8.75 12.40 3.59
N ILE A 31 7.47 12.25 3.94
CA ILE A 31 6.97 11.25 4.89
C ILE A 31 5.87 10.38 4.25
N GLY A 32 5.12 10.93 3.28
CA GLY A 32 4.02 10.24 2.61
C GLY A 32 2.69 10.29 3.37
N PHE A 33 2.62 11.06 4.46
CA PHE A 33 1.39 11.32 5.19
C PHE A 33 0.59 12.45 4.54
N SER A 34 -0.74 12.39 4.60
CA SER A 34 -1.63 13.45 4.14
C SER A 34 -2.54 13.91 5.27
N ASP A 35 -2.82 15.20 5.32
CA ASP A 35 -3.65 15.82 6.35
C ASP A 35 -4.45 17.00 5.76
N LYS A 36 -5.46 17.45 6.50
CA LYS A 36 -6.25 18.64 6.21
C LYS A 36 -5.81 19.77 7.12
N MET A 37 -5.40 20.89 6.53
CA MET A 37 -4.91 22.02 7.32
C MET A 37 -5.26 23.37 6.71
N THR A 38 -5.29 24.38 7.57
CA THR A 38 -5.56 25.76 7.18
C THR A 38 -4.27 26.48 6.80
N VAL A 39 -4.39 27.58 6.06
CA VAL A 39 -3.22 28.39 5.62
C VAL A 39 -2.41 28.93 6.81
N GLN A 40 -3.03 29.15 7.97
CA GLN A 40 -2.32 29.60 9.18
C GLN A 40 -1.29 28.57 9.69
N ARG A 41 -1.43 27.30 9.30
CA ARG A 41 -0.47 26.22 9.60
C ARG A 41 0.51 25.96 8.45
N MET A 42 0.54 26.83 7.45
CA MET A 42 1.40 26.74 6.27
C MET A 42 2.30 27.97 6.17
N ARG A 43 3.37 27.85 5.39
CA ARG A 43 4.21 28.97 4.98
C ARG A 43 4.81 28.69 3.60
N PRO A 44 5.19 29.72 2.83
CA PRO A 44 5.91 29.53 1.58
C PRO A 44 7.15 28.65 1.77
N LEU A 45 7.36 27.72 0.83
CA LEU A 45 8.55 26.90 0.82
C LEU A 45 9.74 27.75 0.34
N ASP A 46 10.86 27.66 1.05
CA ASP A 46 12.11 28.31 0.64
C ASP A 46 12.55 27.77 -0.73
N ALA A 47 12.91 28.68 -1.64
CA ALA A 47 13.31 28.32 -3.01
C ALA A 47 14.48 27.32 -3.04
N SER A 48 15.41 27.41 -2.08
CA SER A 48 16.53 26.47 -1.96
C SER A 48 16.08 25.02 -1.70
N LEU A 49 14.90 24.82 -1.10
CA LEU A 49 14.34 23.51 -0.80
C LEU A 49 13.51 22.93 -1.95
N THR A 50 13.23 23.71 -3.00
CA THR A 50 12.47 23.25 -4.17
C THR A 50 13.28 22.32 -5.08
N THR A 51 14.62 22.41 -5.02
CA THR A 51 15.52 21.57 -5.81
C THR A 51 15.68 20.17 -5.23
N VAL A 52 15.36 19.98 -3.95
CA VAL A 52 15.42 18.67 -3.29
C VAL A 52 14.17 17.87 -3.69
N PRO A 53 14.30 16.69 -4.33
CA PRO A 53 13.14 15.89 -4.69
C PRO A 53 12.32 15.45 -3.48
N ALA A 54 11.04 15.16 -3.68
CA ALA A 54 10.22 14.45 -2.70
C ALA A 54 10.83 13.06 -2.42
N ILE A 55 11.14 12.76 -1.15
CA ILE A 55 11.80 11.50 -0.79
C ILE A 55 10.82 10.37 -0.48
N ALA A 56 9.58 10.68 -0.10
CA ALA A 56 8.53 9.66 0.01
C ALA A 56 8.00 9.30 -1.38
N LYS A 57 7.82 7.99 -1.63
CA LYS A 57 7.29 7.47 -2.89
C LYS A 57 6.08 6.60 -2.60
N GLU A 58 4.95 6.95 -3.20
CA GLU A 58 3.76 6.12 -3.14
C GLU A 58 3.99 4.80 -3.92
N CYS A 59 3.62 3.69 -3.27
CA CYS A 59 3.80 2.34 -3.79
C CYS A 59 2.53 1.50 -3.52
N VAL A 60 2.41 0.39 -4.21
CA VAL A 60 1.38 -0.63 -3.98
C VAL A 60 2.02 -2.01 -3.86
N LEU A 61 1.45 -2.87 -3.02
CA LEU A 61 1.94 -4.25 -2.88
C LEU A 61 1.58 -5.08 -4.11
N ALA A 62 2.59 -5.64 -4.75
CA ALA A 62 2.43 -6.49 -5.93
C ALA A 62 1.72 -7.81 -5.57
N LEU A 63 0.96 -8.33 -6.53
CA LEU A 63 0.20 -9.59 -6.48
C LEU A 63 -0.92 -9.65 -5.42
N LEU A 64 -1.20 -8.59 -4.68
CA LEU A 64 -2.23 -8.61 -3.65
C LEU A 64 -3.54 -8.00 -4.11
N ARG A 65 -4.63 -8.59 -3.64
CA ARG A 65 -5.94 -7.95 -3.50
C ARG A 65 -6.33 -7.99 -2.03
N VAL A 66 -6.73 -6.84 -1.51
CA VAL A 66 -7.23 -6.66 -0.14
C VAL A 66 -8.66 -6.15 -0.20
N PRO A 67 -9.53 -6.52 0.76
CA PRO A 67 -10.86 -5.91 0.88
C PRO A 67 -10.76 -4.40 1.08
N ALA A 68 -11.82 -3.68 0.70
CA ALA A 68 -11.92 -2.25 0.99
C ALA A 68 -12.07 -2.01 2.51
N LEU A 69 -11.66 -0.84 2.99
CA LEU A 69 -11.89 -0.43 4.38
C LEU A 69 -13.40 -0.48 4.73
N GLY A 70 -13.71 -0.93 5.93
CA GLY A 70 -15.07 -1.21 6.39
C GLY A 70 -15.75 -2.46 5.80
N ALA A 71 -15.14 -3.14 4.82
CA ALA A 71 -15.56 -4.49 4.43
C ALA A 71 -14.94 -5.54 5.36
N GLU A 72 -15.48 -6.77 5.35
CA GLU A 72 -14.96 -7.88 6.15
C GLU A 72 -13.46 -8.09 5.87
N TYR A 73 -12.64 -8.10 6.93
CA TYR A 73 -11.18 -8.19 6.90
C TYR A 73 -10.43 -6.98 6.31
N GLY A 74 -11.11 -5.93 5.85
CA GLY A 74 -10.47 -4.76 5.24
C GLY A 74 -9.68 -3.91 6.24
N ASP A 75 -10.29 -3.61 7.39
CA ASP A 75 -9.63 -2.84 8.44
C ASP A 75 -8.53 -3.67 9.12
N GLU A 76 -8.77 -4.98 9.30
CA GLU A 76 -7.77 -5.91 9.79
C GLU A 76 -6.57 -6.04 8.86
N ALA A 77 -6.78 -6.01 7.53
CA ALA A 77 -5.69 -6.01 6.56
C ALA A 77 -4.82 -4.75 6.67
N ALA A 78 -5.44 -3.58 6.84
CA ALA A 78 -4.74 -2.32 7.01
C ALA A 78 -3.93 -2.29 8.31
N ASN A 79 -4.53 -2.71 9.43
CA ASN A 79 -3.87 -2.77 10.73
C ASN A 79 -2.70 -3.77 10.73
N ALA A 80 -2.91 -4.97 10.19
CA ALA A 80 -1.85 -5.98 10.11
C ALA A 80 -0.66 -5.49 9.26
N LEU A 81 -0.94 -4.85 8.12
CA LEU A 81 0.12 -4.24 7.31
C LEU A 81 0.88 -3.18 8.11
N GLN A 82 0.17 -2.30 8.82
CA GLN A 82 0.78 -1.28 9.66
C GLN A 82 1.71 -1.89 10.70
N ASP A 83 1.27 -2.94 11.41
CA ASP A 83 2.07 -3.63 12.42
C ASP A 83 3.37 -4.21 11.85
N TRP A 84 3.35 -4.71 10.61
CA TRP A 84 4.52 -5.31 9.97
C TRP A 84 5.50 -4.30 9.37
N VAL A 85 5.03 -3.14 8.92
CA VAL A 85 5.88 -2.22 8.11
C VAL A 85 6.20 -0.90 8.80
N HIS A 86 5.41 -0.48 9.78
CA HIS A 86 5.55 0.85 10.36
C HIS A 86 6.82 0.97 11.20
N GLY A 87 7.72 1.89 10.82
CA GLY A 87 8.98 2.10 11.50
C GLY A 87 10.02 0.99 11.28
N VAL A 88 9.74 0.02 10.40
CA VAL A 88 10.61 -1.11 10.12
C VAL A 88 11.42 -0.85 8.84
N LYS A 89 12.72 -1.15 8.88
CA LYS A 89 13.59 -1.10 7.70
C LYS A 89 13.42 -2.38 6.89
N LEU A 90 12.81 -2.28 5.71
CA LEU A 90 12.56 -3.39 4.80
C LEU A 90 13.35 -3.24 3.50
N ARG A 91 13.65 -4.36 2.85
CA ARG A 91 14.13 -4.38 1.46
C ARG A 91 12.93 -4.38 0.51
N ILE A 92 13.07 -3.66 -0.59
CA ILE A 92 12.01 -3.49 -1.59
C ILE A 92 12.50 -4.09 -2.91
N LYS A 93 11.72 -4.98 -3.53
CA LYS A 93 11.88 -5.36 -4.95
C LYS A 93 10.76 -4.69 -5.77
N SER A 94 11.10 -4.10 -6.91
CA SER A 94 10.12 -3.48 -7.82
C SER A 94 9.68 -4.44 -8.94
N HIS A 95 8.38 -4.49 -9.16
CA HIS A 95 7.68 -5.34 -10.12
C HIS A 95 7.01 -4.51 -11.25
N GLY A 96 7.48 -3.27 -11.46
CA GLY A 96 6.94 -2.34 -12.44
C GLY A 96 6.00 -1.31 -11.84
N LYS A 97 5.05 -0.82 -12.66
CA LYS A 97 4.09 0.22 -12.27
C LYS A 97 2.65 -0.23 -12.51
N ASP A 98 1.73 0.21 -11.65
CA ASP A 98 0.30 0.05 -11.89
C ASP A 98 -0.24 1.06 -12.92
N MET A 99 -1.54 0.97 -13.22
CA MET A 99 -2.19 1.85 -14.19
C MET A 99 -2.19 3.33 -13.75
N ALA A 100 -2.08 3.59 -12.44
CA ALA A 100 -1.95 4.93 -11.87
C ALA A 100 -0.49 5.41 -11.83
N GLY A 101 0.47 4.61 -12.32
CA GLY A 101 1.88 4.95 -12.36
C GLY A 101 2.63 4.73 -11.03
N ARG A 102 1.99 4.14 -10.03
CA ARG A 102 2.58 3.83 -8.71
C ARG A 102 3.47 2.61 -8.81
N LEU A 103 4.54 2.58 -8.02
CA LEU A 103 5.46 1.44 -8.01
C LEU A 103 4.79 0.22 -7.39
N GLN A 104 4.78 -0.90 -8.12
CA GLN A 104 4.39 -2.19 -7.59
C GLN A 104 5.60 -2.83 -6.91
N VAL A 105 5.46 -3.19 -5.64
CA VAL A 105 6.59 -3.65 -4.81
C VAL A 105 6.28 -4.91 -4.01
N SER A 106 7.31 -5.69 -3.74
CA SER A 106 7.31 -6.64 -2.64
C SER A 106 8.25 -6.18 -1.53
N LEU A 107 7.82 -6.39 -0.29
CA LEU A 107 8.57 -5.99 0.90
C LEU A 107 9.16 -7.23 1.56
N TRP A 108 10.42 -7.10 2.00
CA TRP A 108 11.20 -8.21 2.53
C TRP A 108 11.92 -7.81 3.80
N GLU A 109 11.83 -8.67 4.80
CA GLU A 109 12.62 -8.59 6.01
C GLU A 109 14.07 -9.04 5.74
N GLU A 110 14.92 -8.88 6.77
CA GLU A 110 16.33 -9.24 6.69
C GLU A 110 16.54 -10.76 6.64
N ASP A 111 15.70 -11.52 7.33
CA ASP A 111 15.70 -12.99 7.35
C ASP A 111 15.20 -13.64 6.05
N GLY A 112 14.67 -12.84 5.12
CA GLY A 112 14.13 -13.29 3.84
C GLY A 112 12.61 -13.46 3.82
N SER A 113 11.91 -13.21 4.93
CA SER A 113 10.45 -13.22 5.01
C SER A 113 9.85 -12.15 4.11
N CYS A 114 8.77 -12.50 3.38
CA CYS A 114 8.10 -11.60 2.44
C CYS A 114 6.74 -11.17 2.98
N ILE A 115 6.56 -9.87 3.22
CA ILE A 115 5.32 -9.32 3.79
C ILE A 115 4.13 -9.61 2.88
N ASN A 116 4.31 -9.58 1.55
CA ASN A 116 3.23 -9.90 0.61
C ASN A 116 2.69 -11.33 0.82
N ALA A 117 3.59 -12.30 1.02
CA ALA A 117 3.20 -13.68 1.32
C ALA A 117 2.57 -13.80 2.71
N ILE A 118 3.09 -13.10 3.71
CA ILE A 118 2.54 -13.07 5.08
C ILE A 118 1.09 -12.53 5.11
N MET A 119 0.78 -11.51 4.30
CA MET A 119 -0.59 -11.00 4.16
C MET A 119 -1.55 -12.06 3.61
N ILE A 120 -1.08 -12.90 2.69
CA ILE A 120 -1.88 -14.00 2.13
C ILE A 120 -2.02 -15.13 3.14
N GLU A 121 -0.92 -15.54 3.78
CA GLU A 121 -0.90 -16.62 4.76
C GLU A 121 -1.82 -16.33 5.96
N SER A 122 -1.84 -15.07 6.41
CA SER A 122 -2.72 -14.61 7.48
C SER A 122 -4.20 -14.50 7.05
N GLY A 123 -4.50 -14.63 5.75
CA GLY A 123 -5.85 -14.55 5.22
C GLY A 123 -6.46 -13.15 5.24
N VAL A 124 -5.65 -12.09 5.28
CA VAL A 124 -6.12 -10.70 5.11
C VAL A 124 -6.02 -10.20 3.65
N ALA A 125 -5.32 -10.95 2.80
CA ALA A 125 -5.20 -10.69 1.37
C ALA A 125 -5.34 -11.97 0.55
N ARG A 126 -5.68 -11.82 -0.73
CA ARG A 126 -5.65 -12.89 -1.74
C ARG A 126 -4.76 -12.52 -2.92
N ILE A 127 -4.40 -13.52 -3.72
CA ILE A 127 -3.61 -13.31 -4.93
C ILE A 127 -4.47 -12.59 -5.97
N SER A 128 -3.91 -11.55 -6.60
CA SER A 128 -4.51 -10.98 -7.81
C SER A 128 -4.33 -11.94 -8.99
N SER A 129 -5.37 -12.66 -9.34
CA SER A 129 -5.55 -13.41 -10.59
C SER A 129 -5.07 -12.64 -11.83
N THR A 130 -5.49 -11.38 -12.00
CA THR A 130 -5.05 -10.53 -13.13
C THR A 130 -3.52 -10.36 -13.16
N MET A 131 -2.88 -10.19 -12.01
CA MET A 131 -1.43 -10.06 -11.94
C MET A 131 -0.73 -11.41 -12.11
N ALA A 132 -1.22 -12.47 -11.45
CA ALA A 132 -0.71 -13.83 -11.58
C ALA A 132 -0.73 -14.29 -13.04
N HIS A 133 -1.84 -14.06 -13.75
CA HIS A 133 -1.94 -14.36 -15.18
C HIS A 133 -0.91 -13.60 -16.01
N ARG A 134 -0.63 -12.33 -15.70
CA ARG A 134 0.41 -11.55 -16.37
C ARG A 134 1.81 -12.12 -16.16
N VAL A 135 2.13 -12.54 -14.93
CA VAL A 135 3.41 -13.19 -14.59
C VAL A 135 3.58 -14.48 -15.38
N LEU A 136 2.55 -15.33 -15.42
CA LEU A 136 2.59 -16.63 -16.10
C LEU A 136 2.66 -16.51 -17.63
N LYS A 137 1.92 -15.56 -18.24
CA LYS A 137 1.80 -15.47 -19.70
C LYS A 137 3.01 -14.83 -20.39
N ARG A 138 3.71 -13.90 -19.73
CA ARG A 138 4.79 -13.12 -20.35
C ARG A 138 6.18 -13.75 -20.24
N GLY A 139 6.30 -14.96 -19.67
CA GLY A 139 7.59 -15.44 -19.19
C GLY A 139 8.17 -14.44 -18.19
N GLY A 140 7.35 -14.09 -17.18
CA GLY A 140 7.63 -12.99 -16.26
C GLY A 140 9.03 -13.03 -15.68
N ASP A 141 9.57 -11.86 -15.33
CA ASP A 141 10.89 -11.75 -14.70
C ASP A 141 11.00 -12.77 -13.56
N GLU A 142 12.18 -13.35 -13.36
CA GLU A 142 12.42 -14.38 -12.35
C GLU A 142 11.91 -13.96 -10.95
N LYS A 143 12.10 -12.69 -10.59
CA LYS A 143 11.60 -12.08 -9.35
C LYS A 143 10.07 -12.10 -9.21
N ASP A 144 9.33 -12.00 -10.31
CA ASP A 144 7.87 -11.98 -10.33
C ASP A 144 7.34 -13.42 -10.16
N VAL A 145 8.00 -14.37 -10.82
CA VAL A 145 7.72 -15.81 -10.69
C VAL A 145 8.05 -16.30 -9.28
N GLU A 146 9.17 -15.86 -8.71
CA GLU A 146 9.56 -16.11 -7.32
C GLU A 146 8.48 -15.62 -6.35
N LEU A 147 8.04 -14.36 -6.50
CA LEU A 147 7.00 -13.79 -5.64
C LEU A 147 5.68 -14.56 -5.77
N LEU A 148 5.25 -14.88 -7.00
CA LEU A 148 4.02 -15.65 -7.23
C LEU A 148 4.09 -17.02 -6.56
N ARG A 149 5.22 -17.72 -6.64
CA ARG A 149 5.41 -19.02 -6.00
C ARG A 149 5.30 -18.93 -4.47
N LEU A 150 5.88 -17.90 -3.86
CA LEU A 150 5.76 -17.66 -2.41
C LEU A 150 4.30 -17.38 -2.02
N CYS A 151 3.61 -16.52 -2.77
CA CYS A 151 2.22 -16.20 -2.55
C CYS A 151 1.30 -17.43 -2.67
N GLU A 152 1.55 -18.31 -3.65
CA GLU A 152 0.79 -19.56 -3.81
C GLU A 152 1.03 -20.52 -2.63
N ALA A 153 2.27 -20.67 -2.16
CA ALA A 153 2.56 -21.49 -0.99
C ALA A 153 1.85 -20.94 0.27
N ALA A 154 1.89 -19.62 0.47
CA ALA A 154 1.18 -18.94 1.56
C ALA A 154 -0.35 -19.14 1.48
N ARG A 155 -0.93 -19.09 0.28
CA ARG A 155 -2.37 -19.35 0.05
C ARG A 155 -2.77 -20.75 0.48
N GLU A 156 -1.97 -21.76 0.14
CA GLU A 156 -2.25 -23.14 0.55
C GLU A 156 -2.15 -23.32 2.08
N THR A 157 -1.23 -22.62 2.75
CA THR A 157 -1.15 -22.59 4.21
C THR A 157 -2.39 -21.94 4.83
N ALA A 158 -2.80 -20.76 4.32
CA ALA A 158 -3.98 -20.05 4.80
C ALA A 158 -5.26 -20.90 4.67
N LYS A 159 -5.42 -21.61 3.53
CA LYS A 159 -6.54 -22.52 3.29
C LYS A 159 -6.57 -23.68 4.28
N LYS A 160 -5.43 -24.33 4.52
CA LYS A 160 -5.33 -25.44 5.50
C LYS A 160 -5.64 -24.97 6.92
N ALA A 161 -5.18 -23.78 7.26
CA ALA A 161 -5.42 -23.16 8.57
C ALA A 161 -6.84 -22.57 8.71
N ARG A 162 -7.63 -22.50 7.62
CA ARG A 162 -8.92 -21.78 7.57
C ARG A 162 -8.78 -20.34 8.08
N ALA A 163 -7.69 -19.68 7.71
CA ALA A 163 -7.35 -18.35 8.21
C ALA A 163 -8.28 -17.28 7.62
N ARG A 164 -8.94 -16.50 8.48
CA ARG A 164 -9.73 -15.30 8.14
C ARG A 164 -10.61 -15.51 6.90
N MET A 165 -10.30 -14.88 5.77
CA MET A 165 -11.11 -14.99 4.54
C MET A 165 -11.34 -16.43 4.07
N TYR A 166 -10.47 -17.38 4.44
CA TYR A 166 -10.60 -18.80 4.12
C TYR A 166 -11.40 -19.61 5.17
N CYS A 167 -12.00 -18.98 6.18
CA CYS A 167 -12.67 -19.69 7.27
C CYS A 167 -13.92 -20.47 6.82
N TYR A 168 -14.60 -19.99 5.76
CA TYR A 168 -15.78 -20.61 5.18
C TYR A 168 -15.50 -21.45 3.92
N GLY A 169 -14.24 -21.61 3.53
CA GLY A 169 -13.85 -22.34 2.30
C GLY A 169 -12.97 -21.49 1.39
N ASP A 170 -12.97 -21.79 0.09
CA ASP A 170 -12.17 -21.01 -0.87
C ASP A 170 -12.80 -19.63 -1.10
N VAL A 171 -11.99 -18.59 -1.06
CA VAL A 171 -12.41 -17.25 -1.45
C VAL A 171 -12.46 -17.26 -2.96
N GLY A 172 -13.67 -17.34 -3.52
CA GLY A 172 -13.86 -17.35 -4.97
C GLY A 172 -13.11 -16.20 -5.65
N ASP A 173 -12.70 -16.41 -6.90
CA ASP A 173 -12.06 -15.41 -7.76
C ASP A 173 -13.08 -14.35 -8.24
N SER A 174 -13.85 -13.74 -7.32
CA SER A 174 -15.00 -12.92 -7.70
C SER A 174 -14.59 -11.76 -8.62
N ASP A 175 -15.41 -11.60 -9.67
CA ASP A 175 -15.29 -10.77 -10.89
C ASP A 175 -15.15 -9.24 -10.68
N ASP A 176 -14.93 -8.77 -9.44
CA ASP A 176 -14.64 -7.35 -9.13
C ASP A 176 -13.20 -6.95 -9.51
N GLU A 177 -12.62 -7.59 -10.52
CA GLU A 177 -11.28 -7.32 -11.04
C GLU A 177 -11.22 -6.09 -11.96
N ARG A 178 -12.37 -5.47 -12.27
CA ARG A 178 -12.51 -4.33 -13.19
C ARG A 178 -13.01 -3.06 -12.50
N ARG A 179 -12.22 -2.46 -11.62
CA ARG A 179 -12.35 -1.03 -11.31
C ARG A 179 -10.97 -0.40 -11.16
#